data_AF-A0A8T3XRT5-F1
#
_entry.id   AF-A0A8T3XRT5-F1
#
_cell.length_a   1.000
_cell.length_b   1.000
_cell.length_c   1.000
_cell.angle_alpha   90.00
_cell.angle_beta   90.00
_cell.angle_gamma   90.00
#
_symmetry.space_group_name_H-M   'P 1'
#
loop_
_entity.id
_entity.type
_entity.pdbx_description
1 polymer ?
#
loop_
_entity_poly.entity_id
_entity_poly.type
_entity_poly.pdbx_seq_one_letter_code
_entity_poly.pdbx_strand_id
1 'polypeptide(L)'
;MISCTKCELKSIVDYKKNLDEAYLDFLVQYDHGTIQDKKQMGHLLIASGILQSEDEIKKMIKGYDPDELTKSVLFSKNDYVSYYKTIKEPEPEIGSDVTDLGLDSQISKYLHQKNIEKFYKFQEDAIKEISYGNNVVISAPTASGKTEAFMVPIVQKIKPEREDIGKIRALFVYPTKSLARDQFPKIS
;
A
#
# COMPACT_ATOMS: atom_id res chain seq x y z
N MET A 1 -29.62 -15.09 -15.31
CA MET A 1 -29.89 -16.29 -14.46
C MET A 1 -31.39 -16.44 -14.31
N ILE A 2 -31.95 -17.60 -14.63
CA ILE A 2 -33.37 -17.92 -14.44
C ILE A 2 -33.49 -18.97 -13.33
N SER A 3 -34.47 -18.79 -12.44
CA SER A 3 -34.73 -19.71 -11.33
C SER A 3 -36.22 -20.01 -11.20
N CYS A 4 -36.57 -21.29 -11.13
CA CYS A 4 -37.90 -21.78 -10.78
C CYS A 4 -38.10 -21.70 -9.26
N THR A 5 -39.08 -20.93 -8.79
CA THR A 5 -39.38 -20.81 -7.35
C THR A 5 -40.10 -22.03 -6.78
N LYS A 6 -40.78 -22.82 -7.63
CA LYS A 6 -41.58 -23.99 -7.22
C LYS A 6 -40.76 -25.27 -7.13
N CYS A 7 -39.80 -25.42 -8.04
CA CYS A 7 -39.02 -26.64 -8.24
C CYS A 7 -37.52 -26.46 -7.96
N GLU A 8 -37.12 -25.25 -7.54
CA GLU A 8 -35.75 -24.83 -7.21
C GLU A 8 -34.70 -24.96 -8.32
N LEU A 9 -35.09 -25.37 -9.52
CA LEU A 9 -34.26 -25.44 -10.71
C LEU A 9 -33.70 -24.07 -11.07
N LYS A 10 -32.42 -24.02 -11.44
CA LYS A 10 -31.72 -22.79 -11.79
C LYS A 10 -30.83 -23.03 -12.99
N SER A 11 -30.75 -22.05 -13.89
CA SER A 11 -29.78 -22.07 -14.98
C SER A 11 -29.19 -20.70 -15.31
N ILE A 12 -28.00 -20.75 -15.89
CA ILE A 12 -27.30 -19.61 -16.49
C ILE A 12 -27.70 -19.58 -17.96
N VAL A 13 -28.34 -18.50 -18.37
CA VAL A 13 -28.77 -18.24 -19.74
C VAL A 13 -28.15 -16.93 -20.19
N ASP A 14 -27.74 -16.86 -21.45
CA ASP A 14 -27.11 -15.67 -22.02
C ASP A 14 -28.18 -14.61 -22.28
N TYR A 15 -28.24 -13.58 -21.44
CA TYR A 15 -29.29 -12.58 -21.50
C TYR A 15 -28.97 -11.51 -22.54
N LYS A 16 -29.40 -11.72 -23.79
CA LYS A 16 -29.28 -10.76 -24.90
C LYS A 16 -30.43 -9.73 -24.95
N LYS A 17 -30.91 -9.25 -23.80
CA LYS A 17 -31.99 -8.24 -23.65
C LYS A 17 -33.39 -8.67 -24.11
N ASN A 18 -33.63 -9.95 -24.37
CA ASN A 18 -34.96 -10.51 -24.61
C ASN A 18 -35.26 -11.59 -23.55
N LEU A 19 -36.30 -11.38 -22.74
CA LEU A 19 -36.73 -12.30 -21.68
C LEU A 19 -37.29 -13.61 -22.24
N ASP A 20 -37.98 -13.56 -23.38
CA ASP A 20 -38.60 -14.73 -23.98
C ASP A 20 -37.53 -15.66 -24.55
N GLU A 21 -36.48 -15.12 -25.19
CA GLU A 21 -35.34 -15.91 -25.67
C GLU A 21 -34.59 -16.57 -24.51
N ALA A 22 -34.36 -15.85 -23.42
CA ALA A 22 -33.72 -16.42 -22.24
C ALA A 22 -34.57 -17.54 -21.60
N TYR A 23 -35.90 -17.41 -21.62
CA TYR A 23 -36.82 -18.43 -21.14
C TYR A 23 -36.87 -19.65 -22.08
N LEU A 24 -36.86 -19.46 -23.39
CA LEU A 24 -36.79 -20.54 -24.37
C LEU A 24 -35.48 -21.32 -24.25
N ASP A 25 -34.34 -20.64 -24.10
CA ASP A 25 -33.04 -21.27 -23.87
C ASP A 25 -33.05 -22.08 -22.55
N PHE A 26 -33.69 -21.56 -21.50
CA PHE A 26 -33.93 -22.32 -20.27
C PHE A 26 -34.76 -23.58 -20.54
N LEU A 27 -35.87 -23.51 -21.28
CA LEU A 27 -36.68 -24.70 -21.58
C LEU A 27 -35.91 -25.75 -22.40
N VAL A 28 -35.11 -25.32 -23.39
CA VAL A 28 -34.25 -26.22 -24.17
C VAL A 28 -33.25 -26.95 -23.26
N GLN A 29 -32.64 -26.23 -22.32
CA GLN A 29 -31.74 -26.83 -21.35
C GLN A 29 -32.47 -27.82 -20.41
N TYR A 30 -33.73 -27.55 -20.06
CA TYR A 30 -34.56 -28.43 -19.23
C TYR A 30 -34.86 -29.74 -19.95
N ASP A 31 -35.31 -29.66 -21.19
CA ASP A 31 -35.67 -30.82 -22.01
C ASP A 31 -34.46 -31.71 -22.31
N HIS A 32 -33.27 -31.11 -22.42
CA HIS A 32 -32.01 -31.85 -22.54
C HIS A 32 -31.47 -32.40 -21.21
N GLY A 33 -32.17 -32.20 -20.09
CA GLY A 33 -31.75 -32.67 -18.77
C GLY A 33 -30.47 -32.00 -18.26
N THR A 34 -30.12 -30.84 -18.82
CA THR A 34 -28.89 -30.09 -18.46
C THR A 34 -29.12 -29.12 -17.31
N ILE A 35 -30.37 -28.87 -16.91
CA ILE A 35 -30.68 -28.03 -15.75
C ILE A 35 -30.45 -28.80 -14.45
N GLN A 36 -29.68 -28.19 -13.57
CA GLN A 36 -29.25 -28.79 -12.32
C GLN A 36 -29.88 -28.10 -11.09
N ASP A 37 -29.94 -28.85 -10.00
CA ASP A 37 -30.42 -28.37 -8.70
C ASP A 37 -29.45 -27.34 -8.10
N LYS A 38 -29.96 -26.52 -7.18
CA LYS A 38 -29.30 -25.42 -6.44
C LYS A 38 -27.94 -25.82 -5.86
N LYS A 39 -27.75 -27.09 -5.49
CA LYS A 39 -26.47 -27.64 -4.97
C LYS A 39 -25.33 -27.63 -6.00
N GLN A 40 -25.63 -27.73 -7.30
CA GLN A 40 -24.61 -27.80 -8.37
C GLN A 40 -24.34 -26.43 -9.02
N MET A 41 -25.11 -25.40 -8.67
CA MET A 41 -24.98 -24.05 -9.23
C MET A 41 -23.62 -23.40 -9.00
N GLY A 42 -22.99 -23.63 -7.83
CA GLY A 42 -21.65 -23.11 -7.56
C GLY A 42 -20.61 -23.64 -8.54
N HIS A 43 -20.70 -24.92 -8.91
CA HIS A 43 -19.81 -25.54 -9.91
C HIS A 43 -20.03 -24.95 -11.30
N LEU A 44 -21.27 -24.68 -11.71
CA LEU A 44 -21.58 -24.07 -13.00
C LEU A 44 -21.11 -22.61 -13.10
N LEU A 45 -21.27 -21.83 -12.03
CA LEU A 45 -20.77 -20.46 -11.98
C LEU A 45 -19.23 -20.41 -12.06
N ILE A 46 -18.54 -21.39 -11.46
CA ILE A 46 -17.09 -21.55 -11.62
C ILE A 46 -16.74 -22.00 -13.04
N ALA A 47 -17.42 -23.01 -13.59
CA ALA A 47 -17.14 -23.54 -14.93
C ALA A 47 -17.40 -22.52 -16.05
N SER A 48 -18.35 -21.60 -15.85
CA SER A 48 -18.65 -20.49 -16.76
C SER A 48 -17.75 -19.27 -16.56
N GLY A 49 -16.83 -19.30 -15.57
CA GLY A 49 -15.92 -18.20 -15.27
C GLY A 49 -16.57 -16.99 -14.57
N ILE A 50 -17.81 -17.13 -14.09
CA ILE A 50 -18.54 -16.07 -13.38
C ILE A 50 -18.06 -15.96 -11.92
N LEU A 51 -17.83 -17.09 -11.27
CA LEU A 51 -17.25 -17.14 -9.93
C LEU A 51 -15.83 -17.68 -9.99
N GLN A 52 -14.93 -17.02 -9.25
CA GLN A 52 -13.58 -17.53 -9.08
C GLN A 52 -13.58 -18.75 -8.14
N SER A 53 -12.82 -19.79 -8.50
CA SER A 53 -12.69 -20.98 -7.64
C SER A 53 -11.66 -20.76 -6.52
N GLU A 54 -11.84 -21.43 -5.39
CA GLU A 54 -10.86 -21.37 -4.29
C GLU A 54 -9.49 -21.90 -4.70
N ASP A 55 -9.44 -22.91 -5.58
CA ASP A 55 -8.18 -23.47 -6.08
C ASP A 55 -7.43 -22.50 -6.99
N GLU A 56 -8.15 -21.71 -7.79
CA GLU A 56 -7.57 -20.64 -8.61
C GLU A 56 -6.98 -19.54 -7.73
N ILE A 57 -7.71 -19.11 -6.69
CA ILE A 57 -7.23 -18.14 -5.71
C ILE A 57 -5.98 -18.68 -5.00
N LYS A 58 -6.00 -19.92 -4.52
CA LYS A 58 -4.85 -20.58 -3.86
C LYS A 58 -3.63 -20.66 -4.78
N LYS A 59 -3.82 -20.96 -6.08
CA LYS A 59 -2.74 -20.93 -7.07
C LYS A 59 -2.19 -19.52 -7.29
N MET A 60 -3.07 -18.52 -7.33
CA MET A 60 -2.70 -17.11 -7.52
C MET A 60 -1.84 -16.58 -6.38
N ILE A 61 -2.20 -16.89 -5.12
CA ILE A 61 -1.44 -16.46 -3.93
C ILE A 61 -0.18 -17.30 -3.68
N LYS A 62 0.08 -18.34 -4.49
CA LYS A 62 1.28 -19.19 -4.44
C LYS A 62 1.56 -19.78 -3.04
N GLY A 63 0.52 -20.11 -2.29
CA GLY A 63 0.65 -20.69 -0.94
C GLY A 63 1.05 -19.69 0.15
N TYR A 64 1.01 -18.38 -0.10
CA TYR A 64 1.06 -17.38 0.96
C TYR A 64 -0.18 -17.52 1.86
N ASP A 65 -0.02 -17.34 3.17
CA ASP A 65 -1.15 -17.28 4.11
C ASP A 65 -1.50 -15.81 4.38
N PRO A 66 -2.59 -15.28 3.79
CA PRO A 66 -2.95 -13.89 3.99
C PRO A 66 -3.47 -13.63 5.40
N ASP A 67 -3.41 -12.36 5.81
CA ASP A 67 -4.12 -11.87 6.98
C ASP A 67 -5.65 -12.02 6.82
N GLU A 68 -6.39 -11.88 7.92
CA GLU A 68 -7.85 -12.05 7.95
C GLU A 68 -8.58 -11.11 6.97
N LEU A 69 -8.14 -9.87 6.86
CA LEU A 69 -8.76 -8.89 5.96
C LEU A 69 -8.56 -9.34 4.50
N THR A 70 -7.33 -9.68 4.13
CA THR A 70 -7.03 -10.16 2.78
C THR A 70 -7.80 -11.45 2.46
N LYS A 71 -7.92 -12.38 3.42
CA LYS A 71 -8.75 -13.59 3.28
C LYS A 71 -10.22 -13.25 3.04
N SER A 72 -10.77 -12.30 3.80
CA SER A 72 -12.16 -11.87 3.66
C SER A 72 -12.47 -11.32 2.28
N VAL A 73 -11.51 -10.65 1.63
CA VAL A 73 -11.66 -10.13 0.27
C VAL A 73 -11.55 -11.27 -0.75
N LEU A 74 -10.45 -12.03 -0.69
CA LEU A 74 -10.14 -13.08 -1.66
C LEU A 74 -11.20 -14.18 -1.73
N PHE A 75 -11.76 -14.57 -0.59
CA PHE A 75 -12.70 -15.70 -0.51
C PHE A 75 -14.17 -15.25 -0.33
N SER A 76 -14.47 -13.95 -0.41
CA SER A 76 -15.84 -13.42 -0.29
C SER A 76 -16.79 -13.94 -1.39
N LYS A 77 -16.25 -14.31 -2.55
CA LYS A 77 -17.00 -14.60 -3.80
C LYS A 77 -17.79 -13.38 -4.34
N ASN A 78 -17.53 -12.18 -3.80
CA ASN A 78 -18.14 -10.94 -4.27
C ASN A 78 -17.32 -10.30 -5.40
N ASP A 79 -16.01 -10.50 -5.38
CA ASP A 79 -15.07 -9.91 -6.33
C ASP A 79 -14.34 -11.02 -7.11
N TYR A 80 -14.00 -10.72 -8.37
CA TYR A 80 -13.12 -11.55 -9.18
C TYR A 80 -11.72 -10.94 -9.18
N VAL A 81 -10.75 -11.60 -8.51
CA VAL A 81 -9.39 -11.09 -8.37
C VAL A 81 -8.52 -11.63 -9.49
N SER A 82 -8.12 -10.76 -10.42
CA SER A 82 -7.32 -11.15 -11.58
C SER A 82 -5.81 -11.23 -11.30
N TYR A 83 -5.33 -10.53 -10.27
CA TYR A 83 -3.92 -10.44 -9.96
C TYR A 83 -3.68 -10.25 -8.46
N TYR A 84 -2.73 -11.01 -7.92
CA TYR A 84 -2.24 -10.88 -6.55
C TYR A 84 -0.71 -10.83 -6.54
N LYS A 85 -0.16 -9.82 -5.85
CA LYS A 85 1.27 -9.69 -5.62
C LYS A 85 1.54 -9.18 -4.22
N THR A 86 2.29 -9.95 -3.46
CA THR A 86 2.87 -9.49 -2.21
C THR A 86 4.16 -8.72 -2.51
N ILE A 87 4.22 -7.45 -2.09
CA ILE A 87 5.44 -6.65 -2.12
C ILE A 87 6.00 -6.69 -0.71
N LYS A 88 7.14 -7.34 -0.52
CA LYS A 88 7.87 -7.26 0.76
C LYS A 88 8.58 -5.92 0.80
N GLU A 89 8.32 -5.14 1.83
CA GLU A 89 9.16 -3.98 2.12
C GLU A 89 10.53 -4.48 2.59
N PRO A 90 11.63 -4.01 1.97
CA PRO A 90 12.95 -4.36 2.47
C PRO A 90 13.15 -3.76 3.86
N GLU A 91 13.87 -4.49 4.72
CA GLU A 91 14.32 -3.94 6.00
C GLU A 91 15.17 -2.69 5.75
N PRO A 92 14.96 -1.61 6.53
CA PRO A 92 15.71 -0.39 6.32
C PRO A 92 17.18 -0.61 6.70
N GLU A 93 18.10 -0.16 5.85
CA GLU A 93 19.53 -0.17 6.16
C GLU A 93 19.83 0.81 7.31
N ILE A 94 20.48 0.31 8.35
CA ILE A 94 20.85 1.09 9.53
C ILE A 94 22.25 1.70 9.29
N GLY A 95 22.35 3.01 9.50
CA GLY A 95 23.59 3.77 9.46
C GLY A 95 24.24 3.92 10.83
N SER A 96 25.00 5.00 10.99
CA SER A 96 25.74 5.33 12.21
C SER A 96 24.83 5.73 13.38
N ASP A 97 25.40 5.75 14.59
CA ASP A 97 24.78 6.37 15.76
C ASP A 97 24.61 7.87 15.54
N VAL A 98 23.61 8.47 16.19
CA VAL A 98 23.37 9.92 16.10
C VAL A 98 24.50 10.77 16.69
N THR A 99 25.38 10.18 17.51
CA THR A 99 26.56 10.83 18.08
C THR A 99 27.80 10.77 17.18
N ASP A 100 27.84 9.83 16.23
CA ASP A 100 29.02 9.56 15.40
C ASP A 100 29.20 10.54 14.23
N LEU A 101 28.19 11.35 13.90
CA LEU A 101 28.20 12.28 12.77
C LEU A 101 28.81 13.66 13.08
N GLY A 102 29.37 13.87 14.26
CA GLY A 102 29.93 15.17 14.65
C GLY A 102 28.86 16.27 14.75
N LEU A 103 27.63 15.89 15.06
CA LEU A 103 26.53 16.81 15.32
C LEU A 103 26.75 17.55 16.65
N ASP A 104 26.11 18.70 16.80
CA ASP A 104 26.03 19.37 18.08
C ASP A 104 25.37 18.45 19.12
N SER A 105 25.95 18.39 20.33
CA SER A 105 25.47 17.55 21.42
C SER A 105 23.98 17.76 21.75
N GLN A 106 23.45 18.98 21.55
CA GLN A 106 22.03 19.27 21.76
C GLN A 106 21.14 18.57 20.74
N ILE A 107 21.59 18.44 19.48
CA ILE A 107 20.87 17.75 18.42
C ILE A 107 20.81 16.26 18.72
N SER A 108 21.95 15.62 19.01
CA SER A 108 21.98 14.19 19.34
C SER A 108 21.13 13.89 20.58
N LYS A 109 21.17 14.75 21.61
CA LYS A 109 20.32 14.61 22.81
C LYS A 109 18.83 14.70 22.48
N TYR A 110 18.43 15.62 21.61
CA TYR A 110 17.03 15.74 21.16
C TYR A 110 16.58 14.50 20.37
N LEU A 111 17.43 13.98 19.49
CA LEU A 111 17.15 12.76 18.73
C LEU A 111 16.95 11.56 19.66
N HIS A 112 17.79 11.38 20.68
CA HIS A 112 17.58 10.34 21.70
C HIS A 112 16.26 10.52 22.47
N GLN A 113 15.87 11.75 22.81
CA GLN A 113 14.56 12.01 23.44
C GLN A 113 13.37 11.63 22.55
N LYS A 114 13.58 11.60 21.23
CA LYS A 114 12.62 11.10 20.24
C LYS A 114 12.72 9.60 19.98
N ASN A 115 13.52 8.87 20.78
CA ASN A 115 13.86 7.46 20.60
C ASN A 115 14.55 7.17 19.25
N ILE A 116 15.33 8.13 18.75
CA ILE A 116 16.15 7.97 17.55
C ILE A 116 17.60 7.77 18.01
N GLU A 117 18.05 6.53 18.05
CA GLU A 117 19.42 6.17 18.45
C GLU A 117 20.39 6.13 17.26
N LYS A 118 19.90 5.66 16.12
CA LYS A 118 20.69 5.52 14.89
C LYS A 118 19.95 6.15 13.72
N PHE A 119 20.72 6.64 12.76
CA PHE A 119 20.18 7.06 11.48
C PHE A 119 19.94 5.85 10.59
N TYR A 120 18.95 5.94 9.69
CA TYR A 120 18.95 5.09 8.50
C TYR A 120 20.10 5.49 7.58
N LYS A 121 20.58 4.52 6.79
CA LYS A 121 21.73 4.73 5.91
C LYS A 121 21.53 5.92 4.97
N PHE A 122 20.34 6.06 4.38
CA PHE A 122 20.01 7.19 3.52
C PHE A 122 19.99 8.54 4.26
N GLN A 123 19.65 8.56 5.56
CA GLN A 123 19.67 9.79 6.37
C GLN A 123 21.12 10.18 6.65
N GLU A 124 21.95 9.22 7.07
CA GLU A 124 23.38 9.41 7.30
C GLU A 124 24.07 10.00 6.06
N ASP A 125 23.85 9.38 4.90
CA ASP A 125 24.45 9.79 3.63
C ASP A 125 23.97 11.20 3.24
N ALA A 126 22.66 11.48 3.36
CA ALA A 126 22.13 12.81 3.09
C ALA A 126 22.70 13.89 4.03
N ILE A 127 22.79 13.61 5.33
CA ILE A 127 23.32 14.54 6.33
C ILE A 127 24.77 14.89 5.99
N LYS A 128 25.60 13.90 5.64
CA LYS A 128 27.00 14.09 5.24
C LYS A 128 27.10 14.97 3.98
N GLU A 129 26.41 14.60 2.92
CA GLU A 129 26.46 15.32 1.64
C GLU A 129 25.95 16.77 1.75
N ILE A 130 24.84 17.01 2.47
CA ILE A 130 24.33 18.37 2.70
C ILE A 130 25.31 19.19 3.56
N SER A 131 25.98 18.54 4.53
CA SER A 131 26.99 19.19 5.36
C SER A 131 28.23 19.61 4.57
N TYR A 132 28.59 18.85 3.52
CA TYR A 132 29.64 19.23 2.56
C TYR A 132 29.20 20.32 1.57
N GLY A 133 27.94 20.73 1.59
CA GLY A 133 27.40 21.77 0.71
C GLY A 133 26.94 21.24 -0.65
N ASN A 134 26.77 19.93 -0.80
CA ASN A 134 26.30 19.31 -2.04
C ASN A 134 24.77 19.41 -2.17
N ASN A 135 24.29 19.44 -3.42
CA ASN A 135 22.87 19.33 -3.72
C ASN A 135 22.45 17.85 -3.67
N VAL A 136 21.45 17.53 -2.85
CA VAL A 136 21.05 16.15 -2.58
C VAL A 136 19.58 15.93 -2.96
N VAL A 137 19.32 14.84 -3.68
CA VAL A 137 17.97 14.31 -3.92
C VAL A 137 17.78 13.06 -3.08
N ILE A 138 16.84 13.10 -2.14
CA ILE A 138 16.57 11.99 -1.22
C ILE A 138 15.39 11.18 -1.76
N SER A 139 15.66 9.94 -2.17
CA SER A 139 14.64 8.96 -2.57
C SER A 139 14.43 7.94 -1.45
N ALA A 140 13.37 8.10 -0.67
CA ALA A 140 13.01 7.17 0.39
C ALA A 140 11.48 7.06 0.54
N PRO A 141 10.94 5.94 1.06
CA PRO A 141 9.50 5.74 1.26
C PRO A 141 8.84 6.83 2.11
N THR A 142 7.53 7.03 1.97
CA THR A 142 6.77 7.89 2.89
C THR A 142 6.89 7.36 4.33
N ALA A 143 6.87 8.27 5.31
CA ALA A 143 7.05 7.95 6.73
C ALA A 143 8.40 7.31 7.12
N SER A 144 9.42 7.32 6.26
CA SER A 144 10.75 6.75 6.55
C SER A 144 11.72 7.68 7.28
N GLY A 145 11.31 8.89 7.67
CA GLY A 145 12.20 9.87 8.33
C GLY A 145 13.00 10.78 7.38
N LYS A 146 12.44 11.12 6.20
CA LYS A 146 13.06 12.10 5.29
C LYS A 146 13.23 13.49 5.90
N THR A 147 12.35 13.85 6.84
CA THR A 147 12.36 15.17 7.49
C THR A 147 13.66 15.38 8.26
N GLU A 148 14.08 14.38 9.04
CA GLU A 148 15.31 14.38 9.82
C GLU A 148 16.54 14.50 8.91
N ALA A 149 16.53 13.80 7.76
CA ALA A 149 17.65 13.79 6.80
C ALA A 149 18.03 15.20 6.30
N PHE A 150 17.05 16.08 6.04
CA PHE A 150 17.34 17.46 5.63
C PHE A 150 17.31 18.46 6.80
N MET A 151 16.55 18.21 7.88
CA MET A 151 16.46 19.13 9.02
C MET A 151 17.72 19.16 9.87
N VAL A 152 18.30 17.99 10.16
CA VAL A 152 19.51 17.87 10.99
C VAL A 152 20.64 18.78 10.47
N PRO A 153 21.05 18.73 9.19
CA PRO A 153 22.13 19.59 8.69
C PRO A 153 21.73 21.08 8.61
N ILE A 154 20.44 21.41 8.50
CA ILE A 154 19.96 22.80 8.57
C ILE A 154 20.11 23.33 10.00
N VAL A 155 19.62 22.58 11.01
CA VAL A 155 19.72 22.96 12.41
C VAL A 155 21.18 23.00 12.87
N GLN A 156 22.01 22.04 12.45
CA GLN A 156 23.45 22.03 12.72
C GLN A 156 24.17 23.30 12.24
N LYS A 157 23.68 23.91 11.16
CA LYS A 157 24.21 25.20 10.68
C LYS A 157 23.81 26.36 11.58
N ILE A 158 22.63 26.32 12.20
CA ILE A 158 22.10 27.35 13.12
C ILE A 158 22.87 27.27 14.44
N LYS A 159 24.05 27.89 14.48
CA LYS A 159 24.87 28.00 15.69
C LYS A 159 24.59 29.32 16.42
N PRO A 160 24.35 29.31 17.74
CA PRO A 160 24.10 30.52 18.52
C PRO A 160 25.32 31.46 18.59
N GLU A 161 26.53 30.92 18.49
CA GLU A 161 27.78 31.59 18.87
C GLU A 161 28.54 32.26 17.71
N ARG A 162 27.97 32.26 16.50
CA ARG A 162 28.61 32.88 15.32
C ARG A 162 28.06 34.27 15.07
N GLU A 163 28.56 35.25 15.83
CA GLU A 163 28.23 36.67 15.65
C GLU A 163 28.62 37.21 14.26
N ASP A 164 29.58 36.56 13.61
CA ASP A 164 30.14 36.87 12.29
C ASP A 164 29.32 36.32 11.11
N ILE A 165 28.53 35.28 11.33
CA ILE A 165 27.65 34.66 10.33
C ILE A 165 26.22 35.08 10.64
N GLY A 166 25.74 36.14 9.98
CA GLY A 166 24.40 36.67 10.19
C GLY A 166 23.28 35.62 10.17
N LYS A 167 22.07 36.02 10.61
CA LYS A 167 20.90 35.12 10.79
C LYS A 167 20.72 34.13 9.63
N ILE A 168 20.81 32.83 9.95
CA ILE A 168 20.56 31.75 8.99
C ILE A 168 19.08 31.73 8.62
N ARG A 169 18.79 31.57 7.32
CA ARG A 169 17.44 31.43 6.78
C ARG A 169 17.35 30.14 5.97
N ALA A 170 16.27 29.39 6.18
CA ALA A 170 15.93 28.22 5.38
C ALA A 170 14.56 28.46 4.71
N LEU A 171 14.41 28.02 3.46
CA LEU A 171 13.16 28.06 2.72
C LEU A 171 12.69 26.63 2.44
N PHE A 172 11.53 26.27 2.97
CA PHE A 172 10.88 24.99 2.70
C PHE A 172 9.78 25.20 1.66
N VAL A 173 9.88 24.52 0.53
CA VAL A 173 8.89 24.58 -0.56
C VAL A 173 8.15 23.25 -0.60
N TYR A 174 6.83 23.31 -0.45
CA TYR A 174 5.95 22.15 -0.56
C TYR A 174 4.96 22.35 -1.72
N PRO A 175 4.55 21.27 -2.42
CA PRO A 175 3.64 21.36 -3.54
C PRO A 175 2.23 21.85 -3.17
N THR A 176 1.81 21.68 -1.91
CA THR A 176 0.47 22.06 -1.46
C THR A 176 0.51 22.75 -0.09
N LYS A 177 -0.46 23.64 0.15
CA LYS A 177 -0.65 24.32 1.45
C LYS A 177 -0.95 23.34 2.58
N SER A 178 -1.74 22.30 2.31
CA SER A 178 -2.08 21.26 3.28
C SER A 178 -0.83 20.53 3.76
N LEU A 179 0.04 20.11 2.82
CA LEU A 179 1.29 19.45 3.19
C LEU A 179 2.22 20.38 3.98
N ALA A 180 2.32 21.66 3.59
CA ALA A 180 3.10 22.64 4.36
C ALA A 180 2.58 22.79 5.80
N ARG A 181 1.24 22.83 5.98
CA ARG A 181 0.62 22.91 7.31
C ARG A 181 0.88 21.64 8.14
N ASP A 182 0.90 20.46 7.52
CA ASP A 182 1.20 19.20 8.21
C ASP A 182 2.67 19.09 8.62
N GLN A 183 3.59 19.72 7.87
CA GLN A 183 5.01 19.74 8.22
C GLN A 183 5.38 20.82 9.22
N PHE A 184 4.64 21.94 9.27
CA PHE A 184 4.97 23.08 10.14
C PHE A 184 5.23 22.70 11.61
N PRO A 185 4.39 21.90 12.30
CA PRO A 185 4.63 21.52 13.69
C PRO A 185 5.88 20.65 13.91
N LYS A 186 6.41 20.04 12.84
CA LYS A 186 7.63 19.21 12.90
C LYS A 186 8.91 20.05 12.77
N ILE A 187 8.78 21.26 12.25
CA ILE A 187 9.91 22.16 11.96
C ILE A 187 9.91 23.45 12.81
N SER A 188 8.81 23.72 13.53
CA SER A 188 8.62 24.91 14.38
C SER A 188 9.00 24.67 15.84
#